data_AF-A0A0D3ML28-F1
#
_entry.id   AF-A0A0D3ML28-F1
#
_cell.length_a   1.000
_cell.length_b   1.000
_cell.length_c   1.000
_cell.angle_alpha   90.00
_cell.angle_beta   90.00
_cell.angle_gamma   90.00
#
_symmetry.space_group_name_H-M   'P 1'
#
loop_
_entity.id
_entity.type
_entity.pdbx_description
1 polymer ?
#
loop_
_entity_poly.entity_id
_entity_poly.type
_entity_poly.pdbx_seq_one_letter_code
_entity_poly.pdbx_strand_id
1 'polypeptide(L)' 'MLLLKKFNNVIDYKNVKLLTAFLTKYGKIRPRRKTRITVQQQRSIAKAIRKARAFGLIPFTCDVKI' A
#
# COMPACT_ATOMS: atom_id res chain seq x y z
N MET A 1 12.77 0.47 -8.46
CA MET A 1 13.19 1.81 -7.99
C MET A 1 11.98 2.69 -8.19
N LEU A 2 11.09 2.83 -7.19
CA LEU A 2 9.79 3.45 -7.48
C LEU A 2 9.37 4.59 -6.56
N LEU A 3 9.82 4.71 -5.31
CA LEU A 3 9.41 5.83 -4.46
C LEU A 3 10.49 6.15 -3.43
N LEU A 4 11.10 7.32 -3.53
CA LEU A 4 11.96 7.91 -2.50
C LEU A 4 11.22 9.12 -1.91
N LYS A 5 9.98 8.90 -1.45
CA LYS A 5 9.11 9.96 -0.98
C LYS A 5 9.09 9.93 0.55
N LYS A 6 9.56 11.01 1.17
CA LYS A 6 9.52 11.22 2.61
C LYS A 6 8.05 11.45 3.00
N PHE A 7 7.44 10.48 3.66
CA PHE A 7 6.04 10.58 4.13
C PHE A 7 6.01 10.92 5.62
N ASN A 8 5.07 11.79 6.00
CA ASN A 8 4.69 11.95 7.40
C ASN A 8 4.07 10.64 7.91
N ASN A 9 4.27 10.32 9.19
CA ASN A 9 3.94 9.01 9.78
C ASN A 9 2.43 8.69 9.81
N VAL A 10 1.56 9.68 9.56
CA VAL A 10 0.11 9.53 9.57
C VAL A 10 -0.37 9.20 8.15
N ILE A 11 -0.69 7.93 7.91
CA ILE A 11 -1.22 7.44 6.63
C ILE A 11 -2.64 6.93 6.86
N ASP A 12 -3.61 7.67 6.32
CA ASP A 12 -5.02 7.30 6.41
C ASP A 12 -5.41 6.22 5.40
N TYR A 13 -6.24 5.29 5.85
CA TYR A 13 -6.81 4.22 5.03
C TYR A 13 -7.74 4.76 3.92
N LYS A 14 -8.23 6.01 4.06
CA LYS A 14 -9.10 6.69 3.09
C LYS A 14 -8.36 7.12 1.82
N ASN A 15 -7.03 7.29 1.89
CA ASN A 15 -6.22 7.75 0.76
C ASN A 15 -5.87 6.60 -0.18
N VAL A 16 -6.88 6.11 -0.92
CA VAL A 16 -6.76 4.96 -1.84
C VAL A 16 -5.64 5.17 -2.87
N LYS A 17 -5.52 6.36 -3.46
CA LYS A 17 -4.48 6.69 -4.45
C LYS A 17 -3.06 6.46 -3.94
N LEU A 18 -2.81 6.76 -2.66
CA LEU A 18 -1.50 6.55 -2.05
C LEU A 18 -1.27 5.07 -1.76
N LEU A 19 -2.29 4.39 -1.23
CA LEU A 19 -2.20 2.98 -0.86
C LEU A 19 -2.05 2.06 -2.08
N THR A 20 -2.70 2.37 -3.20
CA THR A 20 -2.57 1.62 -4.46
C THR A 20 -1.15 1.68 -5.03
N ALA A 21 -0.42 2.77 -4.81
CA ALA A 21 1.00 2.86 -5.18
C ALA A 21 1.89 1.87 -4.38
N PHE A 22 1.41 1.37 -3.24
CA PHE A 22 2.09 0.32 -2.45
C PHE A 22 1.59 -1.08 -2.78
N LEU A 23 0.71 -1.25 -3.77
CA LEU A 23 0.22 -2.55 -4.23
C LEU A 23 0.86 -2.97 -5.56
N THR A 24 1.02 -4.27 -5.75
CA THR A 24 1.37 -4.85 -7.04
C THR A 24 0.16 -4.83 -7.97
N LYS A 25 0.38 -5.11 -9.27
CA LYS A 25 -0.70 -5.24 -10.27
C LYS A 25 -1.78 -6.24 -9.83
N TYR A 26 -1.38 -7.26 -9.06
CA TYR A 26 -2.24 -8.31 -8.51
C TYR A 26 -2.97 -7.92 -7.21
N GLY A 27 -2.78 -6.69 -6.72
CA GLY A 27 -3.37 -6.25 -5.45
C GLY A 27 -2.61 -6.71 -4.20
N LYS A 28 -1.43 -7.35 -4.32
CA LYS A 28 -0.58 -7.74 -3.17
C LYS A 28 0.23 -6.56 -2.64
N ILE A 29 0.53 -6.52 -1.34
CA ILE A 29 1.35 -5.45 -0.75
C ILE A 29 2.80 -5.59 -1.24
N ARG A 30 3.38 -4.50 -1.75
CA ARG A 30 4.77 -4.47 -2.21
C ARG A 30 5.75 -4.63 -1.04
N PRO A 31 6.84 -5.39 -1.21
CA PRO A 31 7.85 -5.54 -0.18
C PRO A 31 8.64 -4.24 0.01
N ARG A 32 9.07 -3.98 1.25
CA ARG A 32 9.84 -2.79 1.66
C ARG A 32 11.05 -2.52 0.74
N ARG A 33 11.75 -3.57 0.29
CA ARG A 33 12.92 -3.47 -0.59
C ARG A 33 12.63 -2.71 -1.89
N LYS A 34 11.41 -2.78 -2.40
CA LYS A 34 10.99 -2.08 -3.63
C LYS A 34 10.56 -0.64 -3.36
N THR A 35 10.02 -0.36 -2.17
CA THR A 35 9.47 0.94 -1.76
C THR A 35 10.48 1.82 -1.01
N ARG A 36 11.60 1.26 -0.52
CA ARG A 36 12.69 1.98 0.18
C ARG A 36 12.22 2.92 1.33
N ILE A 37 11.16 2.53 2.03
CA ILE A 37 10.66 3.24 3.22
C ILE A 37 11.24 2.66 4.52
N THR A 38 10.97 3.30 5.67
CA THR A 38 11.35 2.76 6.98
C THR A 38 10.47 1.56 7.37
N VAL A 39 10.92 0.76 8.33
CA VAL A 39 10.15 -0.39 8.84
C VAL A 39 8.84 0.08 9.50
N GLN A 40 8.89 1.19 10.25
CA GLN A 40 7.72 1.78 10.89
C GLN A 40 6.68 2.22 9.85
N GLN A 41 7.11 2.93 8.81
CA GLN A 41 6.22 3.35 7.72
C GLN A 41 5.60 2.15 6.99
N GLN A 42 6.37 1.10 6.71
CA GLN A 42 5.85 -0.12 6.08
C GLN A 42 4.77 -0.78 6.95
N ARG A 43 4.94 -0.83 8.28
CA ARG A 43 3.92 -1.38 9.20
C ARG A 43 2.66 -0.53 9.21
N SER A 44 2.79 0.81 9.27
CA SER A 44 1.66 1.73 9.22
C SER A 44 0.87 1.61 7.92
N ILE A 45 1.55 1.54 6.78
CA ILE A 45 0.93 1.34 5.45
C ILE A 45 0.23 0.00 5.39
N ALA A 46 0.86 -1.08 5.85
CA ALA A 46 0.23 -2.39 5.85
C ALA A 46 -1.06 -2.41 6.69
N LYS A 47 -1.07 -1.73 7.85
CA LYS A 47 -2.27 -1.57 8.69
C LYS A 47 -3.35 -0.76 7.96
N ALA A 48 -2.99 0.35 7.32
CA ALA A 48 -3.91 1.18 6.55
C ALA A 48 -4.51 0.41 5.36
N ILE A 49 -3.69 -0.36 4.61
CA ILE A 49 -4.16 -1.20 3.50
C ILE A 49 -5.12 -2.28 4.00
N ARG A 50 -4.80 -2.97 5.10
CA ARG A 50 -5.71 -4.00 5.67
C ARG A 50 -7.05 -3.38 6.09
N LYS A 51 -7.02 -2.19 6.68
CA LYS A 51 -8.23 -1.44 7.05
C LYS A 51 -9.03 -1.02 5.81
N ALA A 52 -8.38 -0.48 4.79
CA ALA A 52 -9.01 -0.11 3.52
C ALA A 52 -9.66 -1.31 2.82
N ARG A 53 -9.03 -2.49 2.89
CA ARG A 53 -9.61 -3.75 2.36
C ARG A 53 -10.84 -4.20 3.13
N ALA A 54 -10.82 -4.10 4.46
CA ALA A 54 -11.98 -4.42 5.29
C ALA A 54 -13.19 -3.53 4.97
N PHE A 55 -12.95 -2.27 4.58
CA PHE A 55 -13.98 -1.34 4.12
C PHE A 55 -14.35 -1.46 2.63
N GLY A 56 -13.74 -2.38 1.89
CA GLY A 56 -14.00 -2.57 0.45
C GLY A 56 -13.41 -1.48 -0.47
N LEU A 57 -12.56 -0.59 0.04
CA LEU A 57 -11.93 0.47 -0.76
C LEU A 57 -10.82 -0.06 -1.68
N ILE A 58 -10.23 -1.20 -1.32
CA ILE A 58 -9.13 -1.85 -2.04
C ILE A 58 -9.43 -3.34 -2.14
N PRO A 59 -9.32 -3.96 -3.32
CA PRO A 59 -9.53 -5.40 -3.48
C PRO A 59 -8.37 -6.22 -2.88
N PHE A 60 -8.67 -7.44 -2.44
CA PHE A 60 -7.65 -8.39 -1.96
C PHE A 60 -6.82 -8.98 -3.10
N THR A 61 -7.46 -9.21 -4.24
CA THR A 61 -6.89 -9.78 -5.46
C THR A 61 -7.46 -9.02 -6.65
N CYS A 62 -6.59 -8.63 -7.58
CA CYS A 62 -7.03 -8.14 -8.88
C CYS A 62 -6.74 -9.24 -9.91
N ASP A 63 -7.79 -9.75 -10.54
CA ASP A 63 -7.65 -10.63 -11.70
C ASP A 63 -7.14 -9.80 -12.87
N VAL A 64 -5.84 -9.91 -13.11
CA VAL A 64 -5.25 -9.38 -14.32
C VAL A 64 -5.60 -10.36 -15.42
N LYS A 65 -6.59 -10.04 -16.25
CA LYS A 65 -6.78 -10.74 -17.52
C LYS A 65 -5.48 -10.56 -18.32
N ILE A 66 -4.76 -11.66 -18.54
CA ILE A 66 -3.53 -11.70 -19.33
C ILE A 66 -3.92 -11.66 -20.80
#